data_AF-A0A0S8HTP7-F1
#
_entry.id   AF-A0A0S8HTP7-F1
#
_cell.length_a   1.000
_cell.length_b   1.000
_cell.length_c   1.000
_cell.angle_alpha   90.00
_cell.angle_beta   90.00
_cell.angle_gamma   90.00
#
_symmetry.space_group_name_H-M   'P 1'
#
loop_
_entity.id
_entity.type
_entity.pdbx_description
1 polymer ?
#
loop_
_entity_poly.entity_id
_entity_poly.type
_entity_poly.pdbx_seq_one_letter_code
_entity_poly.pdbx_strand_id
1 'polypeptide(L)' 'MLKTNEERVMEFPLLCQPGYPRTKGNWRVDYDGTPFMFPSIGGIRLNVQVGDHIFGRAGDHHGIASLN' A
#
# COMPACT_ATOMS: atom_id res chain seq x y z
N MET A 1 -25.28 -3.16 17.57
CA MET A 1 -25.06 -3.43 16.13
C MET A 1 -25.73 -2.32 15.34
N LEU A 2 -25.07 -1.75 14.34
CA LEU A 2 -25.68 -0.71 13.51
C LEU A 2 -26.75 -1.35 12.61
N LYS A 3 -27.84 -0.62 12.35
CA LYS A 3 -28.87 -1.03 11.39
C LYS A 3 -28.37 -0.69 9.98
N THR A 4 -28.15 -1.70 9.15
CA THR A 4 -27.68 -1.58 7.76
C THR A 4 -28.75 -2.09 6.79
N ASN A 5 -28.49 -1.95 5.50
CA ASN A 5 -29.23 -2.56 4.37
C ASN A 5 -28.38 -3.63 3.67
N GLU A 6 -27.49 -4.28 4.41
CA GLU A 6 -26.50 -5.24 3.91
C GLU A 6 -27.15 -6.34 3.07
N GLU A 7 -28.37 -6.76 3.42
CA GLU A 7 -29.12 -7.78 2.67
C GLU A 7 -29.54 -7.35 1.25
N ARG A 8 -29.40 -6.07 0.92
CA ARG A 8 -29.78 -5.47 -0.37
C ARG A 8 -28.59 -5.04 -1.22
N VAL A 9 -27.37 -5.23 -0.73
CA VAL A 9 -26.15 -4.90 -1.49
C VAL A 9 -25.90 -6.01 -2.51
N MET A 10 -25.74 -5.63 -3.78
CA MET A 10 -25.39 -6.59 -4.84
C MET A 10 -23.89 -6.83 -4.86
N GLU A 11 -23.49 -8.09 -4.74
CA GLU A 11 -22.10 -8.53 -4.86
C GLU A 11 -21.81 -9.07 -6.27
N PHE A 12 -20.60 -8.85 -6.76
CA PHE A 12 -20.17 -9.33 -8.08
C PHE A 12 -18.68 -9.70 -8.07
N PRO A 13 -18.24 -10.65 -8.93
CA PRO A 13 -16.83 -11.01 -9.02
C PRO A 13 -16.02 -9.88 -9.67
N LEU A 14 -14.98 -9.42 -8.96
CA LEU A 14 -14.00 -8.46 -9.47
C LEU A 14 -12.65 -9.15 -9.66
N LEU A 15 -12.28 -9.42 -10.91
CA LEU A 15 -10.96 -9.94 -11.24
C LEU A 15 -9.90 -8.84 -11.07
N CYS A 16 -8.82 -9.12 -10.36
CA CYS A 16 -7.69 -8.22 -10.18
C CYS A 16 -6.35 -8.94 -10.28
N GLN A 17 -5.29 -8.17 -10.47
CA GLN A 17 -3.91 -8.65 -10.48
C GLN A 17 -3.08 -7.85 -9.48
N PRO A 18 -2.05 -8.45 -8.86
CA PRO A 18 -1.10 -7.70 -8.05
C PRO A 18 -0.45 -6.60 -8.89
N GLY A 19 -0.48 -5.36 -8.39
CA GLY A 19 0.26 -4.27 -9.02
C GLY A 19 1.76 -4.51 -8.91
N TYR A 20 2.53 -4.16 -9.94
CA TYR A 20 4.00 -4.17 -9.87
C TYR A 20 4.53 -3.15 -8.86
N PRO A 21 5.74 -3.33 -8.31
CA PRO A 21 6.41 -2.28 -7.55
C PRO A 21 6.52 -1.01 -8.40
N ARG A 22 6.03 0.12 -7.88
CA ARG A 22 6.11 1.42 -8.52
C ARG A 22 6.96 2.33 -7.65
N THR A 23 8.04 2.85 -8.22
CA THR A 23 8.70 4.06 -7.72
C THR A 23 8.82 5.03 -8.88
N LYS A 24 8.92 6.33 -8.62
CA LYS A 24 9.30 7.26 -9.68
C LYS A 24 10.74 6.93 -10.04
N GLY A 25 11.08 6.85 -11.32
CA GLY A 25 12.47 6.57 -11.77
C GLY A 25 13.48 7.67 -11.45
N ASN A 26 13.11 8.63 -10.61
CA ASN A 26 13.89 9.78 -10.16
C ASN A 26 13.78 9.90 -8.64
N TRP A 27 14.72 10.64 -8.04
CA TRP A 27 14.69 10.98 -6.62
C TRP A 27 13.41 11.74 -6.24
N ARG A 28 13.00 11.53 -4.99
CA ARG A 28 11.96 12.31 -4.31
C ARG A 28 12.64 13.19 -3.28
N VAL A 29 11.88 14.11 -2.70
CA VAL A 29 12.38 15.09 -1.74
C VAL A 29 11.59 14.95 -0.46
N ASP A 30 12.28 14.87 0.67
CA ASP A 30 11.64 14.90 1.97
C ASP A 30 11.27 16.33 2.39
N TYR A 31 10.78 16.48 3.61
CA TYR A 31 10.36 17.77 4.16
C TYR A 31 11.51 18.78 4.28
N ASP A 32 12.72 18.30 4.55
CA ASP A 32 13.91 19.14 4.75
C ASP A 32 14.61 19.50 3.43
N GLY A 33 14.07 19.04 2.28
CA GLY A 33 14.68 19.27 0.98
C GLY A 33 15.73 18.22 0.60
N THR A 34 15.88 17.15 1.38
CA THR A 34 16.89 16.12 1.14
C THR A 34 16.39 15.10 0.11
N PRO A 35 17.18 14.82 -0.94
CA PRO A 35 16.79 13.84 -1.96
C PRO A 35 16.89 12.41 -1.42
N PHE A 36 15.90 11.57 -1.74
CA PHE A 36 15.92 10.14 -1.42
C PHE A 36 15.37 9.28 -2.57
N MET A 37 15.71 7.98 -2.54
CA MET A 37 15.22 6.97 -3.48
C MET A 37 14.80 5.71 -2.73
N PHE A 38 13.55 5.69 -2.29
CA PHE A 38 13.00 4.58 -1.51
C PHE A 38 12.00 3.73 -2.32
N PRO A 39 11.80 2.46 -1.91
CA PRO A 39 10.66 1.67 -2.37
C PRO A 39 9.36 2.40 -2.06
N SER A 40 8.41 2.36 -2.99
CA SER A 40 7.11 3.03 -2.84
C SER A 40 5.93 2.04 -2.95
N ILE A 41 4.83 2.43 -3.60
CA ILE A 41 3.59 1.65 -3.70
C ILE A 41 3.72 0.43 -4.61
N GLY A 42 2.79 -0.52 -4.45
CA GLY A 42 2.68 -1.69 -5.30
C GLY A 42 3.71 -2.78 -4.98
N GLY A 43 3.60 -3.90 -5.69
CA GLY A 43 4.32 -5.12 -5.40
C GLY A 43 3.80 -5.83 -4.15
N ILE A 44 4.32 -7.03 -3.94
CA ILE A 44 4.07 -7.84 -2.75
C ILE A 44 5.18 -7.55 -1.76
N ARG A 45 4.83 -7.12 -0.54
CA ARG A 45 5.81 -6.86 0.53
C ARG A 45 5.94 -8.10 1.39
N LEU A 46 7.19 -8.54 1.61
CA LEU A 46 7.51 -9.76 2.35
C LEU A 46 7.79 -9.50 3.84
N ASN A 47 7.95 -8.23 4.24
CA ASN A 47 8.42 -7.82 5.56
C ASN A 47 7.62 -6.67 6.18
N VAL A 48 6.41 -6.43 5.63
CA VAL A 48 5.43 -5.48 6.14
C VAL A 48 4.04 -6.07 5.90
N GLN A 49 3.20 -6.10 6.93
CA GLN A 49 1.81 -6.57 6.87
C GLN A 49 0.85 -5.61 7.60
N VAL A 50 -0.46 -5.84 7.46
CA VAL A 50 -1.47 -5.11 8.22
C VAL A 50 -1.23 -5.30 9.72
N GLY A 51 -1.25 -4.19 10.46
CA GLY A 51 -0.96 -4.15 11.90
C GLY A 51 0.50 -3.84 12.24
N ASP A 52 1.43 -3.91 11.28
CA ASP A 52 2.82 -3.51 11.52
C ASP A 52 2.94 -1.99 11.68
N HIS A 53 3.90 -1.57 12.51
CA HIS A 53 4.30 -0.18 12.57
C HIS A 53 5.02 0.23 11.28
N ILE A 54 4.57 1.33 10.67
CA ILE A 54 5.07 1.79 9.36
C ILE A 54 6.18 2.84 9.48
N PHE A 55 6.25 3.58 10.59
CA PHE A 55 7.31 4.56 10.81
C PHE A 55 8.63 3.87 11.18
N GLY A 56 9.76 4.53 10.84
CA GLY A 56 11.10 4.00 11.05
C GLY A 56 11.59 3.06 9.94
N ARG A 57 10.79 2.85 8.89
CA ARG A 57 11.16 2.05 7.72
C ARG A 57 11.60 2.97 6.58
N ALA A 58 12.63 2.58 5.84
CA ALA A 58 13.08 3.29 4.64
C ALA A 58 12.12 3.01 3.46
N GLY A 59 11.09 3.85 3.32
CA GLY A 59 10.03 3.73 2.31
C GLY A 59 9.21 5.02 2.16
N ASP A 60 8.56 5.18 1.01
CA ASP A 60 7.68 6.33 0.71
C ASP A 60 6.33 5.84 0.18
N HIS A 61 5.20 6.23 0.79
CA HIS A 61 3.87 5.75 0.40
C HIS A 61 3.82 4.21 0.32
N HIS A 62 3.91 3.52 1.46
CA HIS A 62 3.80 2.07 1.48
C HIS A 62 2.38 1.62 1.06
N GLY A 63 2.26 1.05 -0.13
CA GLY A 63 1.12 0.20 -0.47
C GLY A 63 1.29 -1.15 0.22
N ILE A 64 0.26 -1.65 0.90
CA ILE A 64 0.29 -2.96 1.55
C ILE A 64 -0.51 -3.94 0.68
N ALA A 65 0.22 -4.82 -0.01
CA ALA A 65 -0.26 -6.12 -0.43
C ALA A 65 0.68 -7.14 0.21
N SER A 66 0.18 -7.86 1.21
CA SER A 66 0.93 -8.87 1.96
C SER A 66 0.35 -10.24 1.66
N LEU A 67 1.20 -11.24 1.47
CA LEU A 67 0.82 -12.64 1.44
C LEU A 67 0.88 -13.16 2.87
N ASN A 68 -0.21 -13.02 3.63
CA ASN A 68 -0.44 -13.77 4.86
C ASN A 68 -1.89 -14.23 4.89
#